data_AF-E8U9I0-F1
#
_entry.id   AF-E8U9I0-F1
#
_cell.length_a   1.000
_cell.length_b   1.000
_cell.length_c   1.000
_cell.angle_alpha   90.00
_cell.angle_beta   90.00
_cell.angle_gamma   90.00
#
_symmetry.space_group_name_H-M   'P 1'
#
loop_
_entity.id
_entity.type
_entity.pdbx_description
1 polymer ?
#
loop_
_entity_poly.entity_id
_entity_poly.type
_entity_poly.pdbx_seq_one_letter_code
_entity_poly.pdbx_strand_id
1 'polypeptide(L)'
;MNDWVISIRGHWHGAMNDADRHFTGTVEHCTTGRFHAGEPVTVAYHPGRQPLGTDSARAQHHGRYQLTRADHDQPPLVLAAFLRADEPAGASDRPTAEPQLWGARVASEAPATPPG
;
A
#
# COMPACT_ATOMS: atom_id res chain seq x y z
N MET A 1 22.14 4.49 -1.66
CA MET A 1 20.77 4.39 -2.21
C MET A 1 20.29 2.99 -1.88
N ASN A 2 19.30 2.85 -1.01
CA ASN A 2 18.67 1.54 -0.85
C ASN A 2 17.95 1.23 -2.18
N ASP A 3 18.18 0.05 -2.77
CA ASP A 3 17.40 -0.47 -3.90
C ASP A 3 16.16 -1.18 -3.34
N TRP A 4 15.01 -0.51 -3.37
CA TRP A 4 13.77 -1.06 -2.78
C TRP A 4 13.01 -1.65 -3.96
N VAL A 5 12.78 -2.96 -3.96
CA VAL A 5 12.05 -3.61 -5.03
C VAL A 5 10.57 -3.19 -4.95
N ILE A 6 10.13 -2.41 -5.93
CA ILE A 6 8.72 -2.06 -6.11
C ILE A 6 7.98 -3.32 -6.59
N SER A 7 6.99 -3.75 -5.81
CA SER A 7 6.22 -4.95 -6.11
C SER A 7 4.96 -4.63 -6.93
N ILE A 8 4.41 -3.44 -6.75
CA ILE A 8 3.22 -2.95 -7.45
C ILE A 8 3.46 -1.50 -7.87
N ARG A 9 3.12 -1.16 -9.10
CA ARG A 9 3.15 0.19 -9.65
C ARG A 9 1.84 0.45 -10.38
N GLY A 10 1.41 1.70 -10.44
CA GLY A 10 0.12 2.07 -11.00
C GLY A 10 -0.17 3.55 -10.89
N HIS A 11 -1.36 3.91 -11.31
CA HIS A 11 -1.85 5.28 -11.31
C HIS A 11 -2.97 5.41 -10.29
N TRP A 12 -2.82 6.30 -9.32
CA TRP A 12 -3.81 6.50 -8.26
C TRP A 12 -4.15 7.98 -8.06
N HIS A 13 -5.42 8.21 -7.73
CA HIS A 13 -5.95 9.46 -7.21
C HIS A 13 -6.02 9.38 -5.68
N GLY A 14 -5.50 10.39 -5.01
CA GLY A 14 -5.52 10.51 -3.56
C GLY A 14 -4.41 11.45 -3.09
N ALA A 15 -4.40 11.76 -1.79
CA ALA A 15 -3.35 12.58 -1.21
C ALA A 15 -2.87 11.98 0.12
N MET A 16 -1.56 12.04 0.36
CA MET A 16 -0.96 11.66 1.65
C MET A 16 -1.52 12.47 2.83
N ASN A 17 -2.04 13.66 2.54
CA ASN A 17 -2.56 14.62 3.52
C ASN A 17 -4.05 14.41 3.84
N ASP A 18 -4.73 13.53 3.09
CA ASP A 18 -6.10 13.15 3.41
C ASP A 18 -6.11 12.42 4.77
N ALA A 19 -7.10 12.72 5.62
CA ALA A 19 -7.21 12.12 6.95
C ALA A 19 -7.33 10.59 6.86
N ASP A 20 -8.00 10.11 5.83
CA ASP A 20 -8.23 8.68 5.59
C ASP A 20 -7.16 8.04 4.68
N ARG A 21 -6.28 8.88 4.09
CA ARG A 21 -5.21 8.51 3.13
C ARG A 21 -5.68 7.39 2.19
N HIS A 22 -6.76 7.70 1.50
CA HIS A 22 -7.45 6.80 0.61
C HIS A 22 -7.03 7.10 -0.83
N PHE A 23 -6.60 6.07 -1.55
CA PHE A 23 -6.14 6.17 -2.92
C PHE A 23 -6.90 5.19 -3.79
N THR A 24 -7.41 5.65 -4.93
CA THR A 24 -8.15 4.80 -5.89
C THR A 24 -7.49 4.89 -7.24
N GLY A 25 -7.36 3.77 -7.94
CA GLY A 25 -6.54 3.75 -9.13
C GLY A 25 -6.51 2.42 -9.85
N THR A 26 -5.61 2.32 -10.82
CA THR A 26 -5.39 1.10 -11.59
C THR A 26 -3.95 0.65 -11.50
N VAL A 27 -3.73 -0.66 -11.40
CA VAL A 27 -2.40 -1.26 -11.45
C VAL A 27 -1.82 -1.12 -12.86
N GLU A 28 -0.59 -0.65 -12.98
CA GLU A 28 0.19 -0.63 -14.23
C GLU A 28 1.08 -1.89 -14.31
N HIS A 29 1.70 -2.26 -13.20
CA HIS A 29 2.60 -3.40 -13.11
C HIS A 29 2.56 -4.07 -11.73
N CYS A 30 2.60 -5.39 -11.69
CA CYS A 30 2.62 -6.18 -10.45
C CYS A 30 3.53 -7.39 -10.60
N THR A 31 4.52 -7.52 -9.70
CA THR A 31 5.48 -8.64 -9.71
C THR A 31 5.01 -9.83 -8.88
N THR A 32 3.99 -9.66 -8.03
CA THR A 32 3.47 -10.74 -7.18
C THR A 32 2.47 -11.65 -7.91
N GLY A 33 2.00 -11.24 -9.09
CA GLY A 33 0.96 -11.95 -9.84
C GLY A 33 -0.44 -11.88 -9.19
N ARG A 34 -0.60 -11.18 -8.06
CA ARG A 34 -1.90 -11.03 -7.39
C ARG A 34 -2.82 -10.01 -8.05
N PHE A 35 -2.28 -9.13 -8.90
CA PHE A 35 -3.05 -8.11 -9.60
C PHE A 35 -2.60 -8.03 -11.06
N HIS A 36 -3.53 -7.72 -11.95
CA HIS A 36 -3.29 -7.55 -13.38
C HIS A 36 -3.14 -6.07 -13.75
N ALA A 37 -2.42 -5.80 -14.84
CA ALA A 37 -2.38 -4.44 -15.39
C ALA A 37 -3.78 -4.01 -15.86
N GLY A 38 -4.16 -2.76 -15.54
CA GLY A 38 -5.49 -2.20 -15.75
C GLY A 38 -6.49 -2.52 -14.65
N GLU A 39 -6.14 -3.35 -13.66
CA GLU A 39 -7.08 -3.76 -12.61
C GLU A 39 -7.35 -2.61 -11.63
N PRO A 40 -8.63 -2.28 -11.38
CA PRO A 40 -9.01 -1.22 -10.46
C PRO A 40 -8.80 -1.67 -9.01
N VAL A 41 -8.01 -0.91 -8.27
CA VAL A 41 -7.64 -1.20 -6.88
C VAL A 41 -7.72 0.04 -6.01
N THR A 42 -7.91 -0.20 -4.72
CA THR A 42 -8.00 0.83 -3.69
C THR A 42 -6.92 0.60 -2.65
N VAL A 43 -6.16 1.64 -2.32
CA VAL A 43 -5.19 1.63 -1.22
C VAL A 43 -5.73 2.49 -0.08
N ALA A 44 -5.88 1.91 1.09
CA ALA A 44 -6.34 2.61 2.29
C ALA A 44 -5.27 2.53 3.39
N TYR A 45 -5.03 3.64 4.08
CA TYR A 45 -4.25 3.63 5.31
C TYR A 45 -5.14 3.24 6.49
N HIS A 46 -4.79 2.16 7.15
CA HIS A 46 -5.39 1.79 8.41
C HIS A 46 -4.45 2.24 9.54
N PRO A 47 -4.82 3.28 10.32
CA PRO A 47 -4.07 3.61 11.51
C PRO A 47 -4.03 2.38 12.41
N GLY A 48 -2.87 2.07 12.97
CA GLY A 48 -2.71 0.89 13.82
C GLY A 48 -3.71 0.92 14.96
N ARG A 49 -4.71 0.03 14.95
CA ARG A 49 -5.54 -0.20 16.13
C ARG A 49 -4.71 -1.01 17.11
N GLN A 50 -4.51 -0.46 18.30
CA GLN A 50 -4.00 -1.20 19.45
C GLN A 50 -4.76 -2.54 19.54
N PRO A 51 -4.09 -3.70 19.61
CA PRO A 51 -4.73 -4.88 20.15
C PRO A 51 -4.93 -4.63 21.65
N LEU A 52 -6.18 -4.65 22.11
CA LEU A 52 -6.47 -4.83 23.52
C LEU A 52 -5.95 -6.22 23.91
N GLY A 53 -4.75 -6.24 24.51
CA GLY A 53 -4.14 -7.41 25.11
C GLY A 53 -3.25 -8.22 24.18
N THR A 54 -1.95 -7.89 24.12
CA THR A 54 -0.84 -8.86 24.28
C THR A 54 0.51 -8.14 24.23
N ASP A 55 1.39 -8.50 25.15
CA ASP A 55 2.75 -8.01 25.35
C ASP A 55 3.65 -8.20 24.12
N SER A 56 3.64 -7.24 23.20
CA SER A 56 4.68 -7.12 22.17
C SER A 56 5.05 -5.66 21.99
N ALA A 57 5.84 -5.16 22.95
CA ALA A 57 6.36 -3.79 23.05
C ALA A 57 7.34 -3.36 21.92
N ARG A 58 7.28 -3.99 20.73
CA ARG A 58 8.02 -3.59 19.52
C ARG A 58 7.18 -3.50 18.24
N ALA A 59 5.90 -3.87 18.28
CA ALA A 59 4.98 -3.75 17.15
C ALA A 59 4.11 -2.48 17.24
N GLN A 60 4.56 -1.47 17.98
CA GLN A 60 3.79 -0.27 18.25
C GLN A 60 4.17 0.87 17.28
N HIS A 61 3.14 1.49 16.70
CA HIS A 61 3.09 2.88 16.20
C HIS A 61 3.25 3.20 14.71
N HIS A 62 3.11 2.24 13.80
CA HIS A 62 2.98 2.59 12.37
C HIS A 62 1.73 1.95 11.79
N GLY A 63 0.74 2.76 11.41
CA GLY A 63 -0.39 2.28 10.63
C GLY A 63 0.07 1.65 9.31
N ARG A 64 -0.81 0.89 8.67
CA ARG A 64 -0.49 0.06 7.51
C ARG A 64 -1.31 0.47 6.31
N TYR A 65 -0.70 0.43 5.13
CA TYR A 65 -1.44 0.54 3.88
C TYR A 65 -1.95 -0.84 3.46
N GLN A 66 -3.21 -0.91 3.03
CA GLN A 66 -3.82 -2.13 2.50
C GLN A 66 -4.34 -1.86 1.09
N LEU A 67 -4.00 -2.74 0.15
CA LEU A 67 -4.43 -2.69 -1.24
C LEU A 67 -5.52 -3.73 -1.47
N THR A 68 -6.67 -3.30 -1.95
CA THR A 68 -7.88 -4.12 -2.10
C THR A 68 -8.40 -3.99 -3.53
N ARG A 69 -8.86 -5.10 -4.11
CA ARG A 69 -9.55 -5.08 -5.40
C ARG A 69 -10.93 -4.45 -5.27
N ALA A 70 -11.43 -3.87 -6.35
CA ALA A 70 -12.79 -3.31 -6.39
C ALA A 70 -13.89 -4.38 -6.23
N ASP A 71 -13.63 -5.63 -6.61
CA ASP A 71 -14.57 -6.75 -6.52
C ASP A 71 -14.56 -7.46 -5.15
N HIS A 72 -13.61 -7.12 -4.27
CA HIS A 72 -13.47 -7.67 -2.92
C HIS A 72 -13.44 -9.22 -2.85
N ASP A 73 -13.06 -9.90 -3.93
CA ASP A 73 -13.09 -11.37 -4.03
C ASP A 73 -11.88 -12.05 -3.35
N GLN A 74 -10.84 -11.27 -3.08
CA GLN A 74 -9.60 -11.70 -2.45
C GLN A 74 -9.30 -10.88 -1.19
N PRO A 75 -8.58 -11.46 -0.20
CA PRO A 75 -8.14 -10.72 0.97
C PRO A 75 -7.22 -9.54 0.56
N PRO A 76 -7.29 -8.42 1.32
CA PRO A 76 -6.48 -7.25 1.02
C PRO A 76 -4.99 -7.54 1.19
N LEU A 77 -4.18 -6.99 0.31
CA LEU A 77 -2.73 -7.10 0.37
C LEU A 77 -2.14 -6.02 1.27
N VAL A 78 -1.35 -6.43 2.28
CA VAL A 78 -0.66 -5.48 3.17
C VAL A 78 0.59 -4.95 2.49
N LEU A 79 0.73 -3.62 2.49
CA LEU A 79 1.88 -2.93 1.92
C LEU A 79 2.84 -2.50 3.03
N ALA A 80 4.13 -2.76 2.83
CA ALA A 80 5.21 -2.25 3.68
C ALA A 80 5.53 -0.78 3.39
N ALA A 81 5.32 -0.33 2.16
CA ALA A 81 5.50 1.06 1.75
C ALA A 81 4.58 1.39 0.57
N PHE A 82 4.13 2.64 0.51
CA PHE A 82 3.37 3.20 -0.61
C PHE A 82 3.82 4.65 -0.83
N LEU A 83 4.42 4.92 -1.98
CA LEU A 83 5.14 6.15 -2.26
C LEU A 83 4.88 6.63 -3.67
N ARG A 84 4.84 7.95 -3.85
CA ARG A 84 4.74 8.59 -5.16
C ARG A 84 6.03 8.36 -5.96
N ALA A 85 5.92 8.04 -7.25
CA ALA A 85 7.00 7.54 -8.10
C ALA A 85 7.27 8.40 -9.35
N ASP A 86 6.43 9.39 -9.65
CA ASP A 86 6.58 10.36 -10.74
C ASP A 86 7.46 11.58 -10.38
N GLU A 87 7.77 11.81 -9.10
CA GLU A 87 8.53 12.98 -8.66
C GLU A 87 9.77 12.65 -7.80
N PRO A 88 10.83 13.48 -7.84
CA PRO A 88 11.96 13.36 -6.94
C PRO A 88 11.51 13.53 -5.48
N ALA A 89 12.11 12.74 -4.58
CA ALA A 89 11.79 12.78 -3.15
C ALA A 89 11.84 14.22 -2.60
N GLY A 90 10.69 14.73 -2.12
CA GLY A 90 10.54 16.08 -1.59
C GLY A 90 9.69 17.03 -2.44
N ALA A 91 9.23 16.60 -3.61
CA ALA A 91 8.20 17.31 -4.34
C ALA A 91 6.82 17.18 -3.64
N SER A 92 5.99 18.20 -3.76
CA SER A 92 4.81 18.38 -2.92
C SER A 92 3.72 17.36 -3.31
N ASP A 93 3.22 16.59 -2.33
CA ASP A 93 2.06 15.68 -2.45
C ASP A 93 0.73 16.44 -2.64
N ARG A 94 0.73 17.51 -3.44
CA ARG A 94 -0.48 18.28 -3.70
C ARG A 94 -1.50 17.37 -4.39
N PRO A 95 -2.75 17.33 -3.89
CA PRO A 95 -3.82 16.63 -4.58
C PRO A 95 -3.97 17.23 -5.98
N THR A 96 -3.85 16.41 -7.01
CA THR A 96 -4.19 16.76 -8.38
C THR A 96 -5.45 16.01 -8.81
N ALA A 97 -6.22 16.60 -9.71
CA ALA A 97 -7.35 15.90 -10.33
C ALA A 97 -6.88 14.71 -11.20
N GLU A 98 -5.66 14.80 -11.74
CA GLU A 98 -5.04 13.76 -12.56
C GLU A 98 -4.53 12.58 -11.71
N PRO A 99 -4.57 11.34 -12.23
CA PRO A 99 -3.94 10.19 -11.60
C PRO A 99 -2.43 10.37 -11.53
N GLN A 100 -1.84 10.14 -10.35
CA GLN A 100 -0.40 10.21 -10.13
C GLN A 100 0.22 8.82 -10.15
N LEU A 101 1.50 8.71 -10.47
CA LEU A 101 2.20 7.43 -10.45
C LEU A 101 2.64 7.09 -9.02
N TRP A 102 2.26 5.91 -8.53
CA TRP A 102 2.74 5.42 -7.23
C TRP A 102 3.43 4.07 -7.36
N GLY A 103 4.29 3.78 -6.39
CA GLY A 103 4.95 2.50 -6.19
C GLY A 103 4.63 1.97 -4.80
N ALA A 104 4.25 0.70 -4.73
CA ALA A 104 4.03 -0.03 -3.50
C ALA A 104 5.02 -1.16 -3.35
N ARG A 105 5.48 -1.37 -2.12
CA ARG A 105 6.17 -2.58 -1.71
C ARG A 105 5.21 -3.42 -0.89
N VAL A 106 5.06 -4.67 -1.26
CA VAL A 106 4.25 -5.63 -0.52
C VAL A 106 5.01 -6.04 0.73
N ALA A 107 4.34 -6.03 1.88
CA ALA A 107 4.92 -6.63 3.07
C ALA A 107 5.13 -8.11 2.78
N SER A 108 6.36 -8.62 2.94
CA SER A 108 6.62 -10.05 2.85
C SER A 108 5.57 -10.73 3.73
N GLU A 109 4.75 -11.63 3.15
CA GLU A 109 3.91 -12.50 3.96
C GLU A 109 4.88 -13.16 4.96
N ALA A 110 4.67 -12.90 6.25
CA ALA A 110 5.40 -13.63 7.26
C ALA A 110 5.26 -15.11 6.90
N PRO A 111 6.35 -15.90 6.87
CA PRO A 111 6.23 -17.32 6.60
C PRO A 111 5.17 -17.85 7.55
N ALA A 112 4.11 -18.45 6.99
CA ALA A 112 3.11 -19.13 7.79
C ALA A 112 3.88 -20.02 8.75
N THR A 113 3.80 -19.73 10.04
CA THR A 113 4.49 -20.53 11.05
C THR A 113 3.98 -21.95 10.84
N PRO A 114 4.83 -22.92 10.47
CA PRO A 114 4.34 -24.28 10.30
C PRO A 114 3.71 -24.71 11.63
N PRO A 115 2.55 -25.38 11.61
CA PRO A 115 2.02 -25.96 12.84
C PRO A 115 3.08 -26.93 13.39
N GLY A 116 3.49 -26.70 14.64
CA GLY A 116 4.36 -27.62 15.39
C GLY A 116 3.63 -28.89 15.79
#